data_AF-A0A1G5UM89-F1
#
_entry.id   AF-A0A1G5UM89-F1
#
_cell.length_a   1.000
_cell.length_b   1.000
_cell.length_c   1.000
_cell.angle_alpha   90.00
_cell.angle_beta   90.00
_cell.angle_gamma   90.00
#
_symmetry.space_group_name_H-M   'P 1'
#
loop_
_entity.id
_entity.type
_entity.pdbx_description
1 polymer ?
#
loop_
_entity_poly.entity_id
_entity_poly.type
_entity_poly.pdbx_seq_one_letter_code
_entity_poly.pdbx_strand_id
1 'polypeptide(L)'
;GAGAIFSLDSTGTKIVLNAQADVEFQNAASQAALGFTSSSTTASTYTAGGVTASTVVSSDLSISGVTQRASLAQQYNNLLNQITQLAGDASYNGVNLIAGKGNDMNIKFNDTGSSNLNVASVDATASGLGLSAITNSNSSTSQTGLGNFLLNADVNKTLATLTSAGNSLNSAASTLGSNLSVVQNRQDFSKQLINVLQTGSANLTNADLNQEAANSQALSTRQSMGISALSLANSAQQGVLQLLR
;
A
#
# COMPACT_ATOMS: atom_id res chain seq x y z
N GLY A 1 41.97 -13.17 21.78
CA GLY A 1 42.10 -13.70 23.14
C GLY A 1 40.73 -14.12 23.60
N ALA A 2 40.58 -15.34 24.09
CA ALA A 2 39.31 -15.79 24.67
C ALA A 2 39.03 -14.92 25.91
N GLY A 3 38.06 -14.01 25.81
CA GLY A 3 37.53 -13.33 26.98
C GLY A 3 37.03 -14.39 27.96
N ALA A 4 37.22 -14.16 29.26
CA ALA A 4 36.76 -15.10 30.26
C ALA A 4 35.26 -15.38 30.03
N ILE A 5 34.92 -16.66 29.84
CA ILE A 5 33.52 -17.11 29.62
C ILE A 5 32.64 -16.74 30.82
N PHE A 6 33.28 -16.62 31.99
CA PHE A 6 32.69 -16.21 33.25
C PHE A 6 33.39 -14.97 33.78
N SER A 7 32.62 -13.99 34.26
CA SER A 7 33.13 -12.87 35.06
C SER A 7 32.21 -12.62 36.24
N LEU A 8 32.54 -11.65 37.10
CA LEU A 8 31.57 -11.11 38.06
C LEU A 8 30.84 -9.91 37.44
N ASP A 9 29.62 -9.64 37.91
CA ASP A 9 28.89 -8.43 37.56
C ASP A 9 29.52 -7.18 38.22
N SER A 10 29.03 -5.99 37.89
CA SER A 10 29.58 -4.73 38.43
C SER A 10 29.45 -4.60 39.95
N THR A 11 28.60 -5.42 40.58
CA THR A 11 28.42 -5.47 42.04
C THR A 11 29.28 -6.53 42.72
N GLY A 12 29.89 -7.43 41.95
CA GLY A 12 30.66 -8.56 42.48
C GLY A 12 29.81 -9.69 43.07
N THR A 13 28.48 -9.63 42.93
CA THR A 13 27.55 -10.56 43.60
C THR A 13 27.01 -11.64 42.68
N LYS A 14 27.12 -11.46 41.35
CA LYS A 14 26.62 -12.42 40.36
C LYS A 14 27.70 -12.89 39.42
N ILE A 15 27.54 -14.12 38.92
CA ILE A 15 28.36 -14.64 37.82
C ILE A 15 27.75 -14.12 36.51
N VAL A 16 28.56 -13.48 35.67
CA VAL A 16 28.23 -13.08 34.30
C VAL A 16 28.69 -14.17 33.37
N LEU A 17 27.78 -14.70 32.55
CA LEU A 17 28.11 -15.59 31.43
C LEU A 17 28.06 -14.80 30.14
N ASN A 18 29.15 -14.87 29.36
CA ASN A 18 29.17 -14.39 28.00
C ASN A 18 28.59 -15.45 27.05
N ALA A 19 27.27 -15.65 27.15
CA ALA A 19 26.51 -16.55 26.28
C ALA A 19 25.58 -15.77 25.35
N GLN A 20 25.33 -16.35 24.18
CA GLN A 20 24.49 -15.76 23.13
C GLN A 20 23.00 -16.00 23.34
N ALA A 21 22.61 -16.88 24.25
CA ALA A 21 21.22 -17.19 24.61
C ALA A 21 21.13 -17.34 26.13
N ASP A 22 19.91 -17.38 26.65
CA ASP A 22 19.66 -17.61 28.07
C ASP A 22 20.14 -19.02 28.50
N VAL A 23 20.31 -19.23 29.81
CA VAL A 23 20.65 -20.53 30.41
C VAL A 23 19.55 -20.89 31.38
N GLU A 24 18.76 -21.88 31.00
CA GLU A 24 17.60 -22.28 31.76
C GLU A 24 17.79 -23.61 32.50
N PHE A 25 17.28 -23.66 33.74
CA PHE A 25 17.28 -24.88 34.54
C PHE A 25 15.92 -25.58 34.40
N GLN A 26 15.94 -26.91 34.23
CA GLN A 26 14.71 -27.71 34.07
C GLN A 26 13.75 -27.62 35.26
N ASN A 27 14.27 -27.43 36.48
CA ASN A 27 13.49 -27.19 37.69
C ASN A 27 14.41 -26.64 38.80
N ALA A 28 13.81 -26.15 39.88
CA ALA A 28 14.54 -25.59 41.03
C ALA A 28 15.46 -26.61 41.73
N ALA A 29 15.13 -27.92 41.70
CA ALA A 29 15.96 -28.95 42.31
C ALA A 29 17.26 -29.18 41.51
N SER A 30 17.19 -29.22 40.18
CA SER A 30 18.37 -29.28 39.32
C SER A 30 19.25 -28.03 39.41
N GLN A 31 18.64 -26.85 39.58
CA GLN A 31 19.36 -25.60 39.83
C GLN A 31 20.13 -25.64 41.16
N ALA A 32 19.47 -26.06 42.25
CA ALA A 32 20.07 -26.21 43.56
C ALA A 32 21.20 -27.24 43.57
N ALA A 33 21.02 -28.36 42.87
CA ALA A 33 22.04 -29.41 42.74
C ALA A 33 23.32 -28.91 42.06
N LEU A 34 23.22 -27.86 41.23
CA LEU A 34 24.36 -27.18 40.59
C LEU A 34 24.92 -26.02 41.44
N GLY A 35 24.40 -25.82 42.65
CA GLY A 35 24.90 -24.82 43.61
C GLY A 35 24.35 -23.41 43.43
N PHE A 36 23.36 -23.21 42.56
CA PHE A 36 22.66 -21.93 42.40
C PHE A 36 21.46 -21.83 43.34
N THR A 37 21.16 -20.62 43.81
CA THR A 37 19.98 -20.31 44.61
C THR A 37 18.70 -20.71 43.88
N SER A 38 17.83 -21.46 44.56
CA SER A 38 16.53 -21.87 44.03
C SER A 38 15.62 -20.65 43.87
N SER A 39 15.35 -20.24 42.63
CA SER A 39 14.35 -19.19 42.37
C SER A 39 12.95 -19.78 42.19
N SER A 40 11.92 -19.08 42.68
CA SER A 40 10.51 -19.44 42.46
C SER A 40 9.87 -18.70 41.28
N THR A 41 10.61 -17.80 40.62
CA THR A 41 10.09 -17.08 39.46
C THR A 41 10.02 -18.03 38.27
N THR A 42 8.80 -18.43 37.89
CA THR A 42 8.53 -19.16 36.65
C THR A 42 9.11 -18.39 35.46
N ALA A 43 10.06 -19.01 34.76
CA ALA A 43 10.65 -18.49 33.54
C ALA A 43 9.79 -18.82 32.32
N SER A 44 10.24 -18.33 31.15
CA SER A 44 9.63 -18.58 29.85
C SER A 44 9.39 -20.07 29.60
N THR A 45 8.16 -20.49 29.27
CA THR A 45 7.90 -21.86 28.83
C THR A 45 8.35 -22.06 27.40
N TYR A 46 9.14 -23.09 27.12
CA TYR A 46 9.55 -23.44 25.78
C TYR A 46 9.23 -24.90 25.46
N THR A 47 8.83 -25.17 24.22
CA THR A 47 8.62 -26.54 23.72
C THR A 47 9.65 -26.83 22.64
N ALA A 48 10.51 -27.82 22.88
CA ALA A 48 11.41 -28.36 21.88
C ALA A 48 11.13 -29.87 21.74
N GLY A 49 10.93 -30.35 20.51
CA GLY A 49 10.67 -31.77 20.26
C GLY A 49 9.39 -32.32 20.93
N GLY A 50 8.38 -31.48 21.18
CA GLY A 50 7.13 -31.88 21.83
C GLY A 50 7.16 -31.90 23.36
N VAL A 51 8.28 -31.51 23.99
CA VAL A 51 8.42 -31.44 25.45
C VAL A 51 8.34 -29.98 25.89
N THR A 52 7.31 -29.62 26.64
CA THR A 52 7.18 -28.29 27.26
C THR A 52 7.94 -28.27 28.58
N ALA A 53 9.06 -27.56 28.63
CA ALA A 53 9.79 -27.32 29.86
C ALA A 53 9.31 -26.00 30.49
N SER A 54 8.89 -26.07 31.76
CA SER A 54 8.79 -24.90 32.61
C SER A 54 10.13 -24.72 33.28
N THR A 55 10.77 -23.58 33.03
CA THR A 55 12.12 -23.34 33.54
C THR A 55 12.17 -22.35 34.67
N VAL A 56 13.31 -22.38 35.36
CA VAL A 56 13.62 -21.48 36.46
C VAL A 56 14.88 -20.70 36.08
N VAL A 57 14.85 -19.37 36.27
CA VAL A 57 16.04 -18.51 36.10
C VAL A 57 16.78 -18.43 37.43
N SER A 58 18.11 -18.46 37.41
CA SER A 58 18.92 -18.24 38.63
C SER A 58 19.05 -16.76 38.93
N SER A 59 18.80 -16.35 40.18
CA SER A 59 19.08 -14.99 40.64
C SER A 59 20.59 -14.68 40.72
N ASP A 60 21.43 -15.71 40.78
CA ASP A 60 22.90 -15.60 40.89
C ASP A 60 23.57 -15.40 39.54
N LEU A 61 22.84 -15.61 38.45
CA LEU A 61 23.36 -15.54 37.09
C LEU A 61 22.93 -14.26 36.39
N SER A 62 23.84 -13.71 35.60
CA SER A 62 23.53 -12.69 34.62
C SER A 62 24.10 -13.13 33.27
N ILE A 63 23.31 -13.01 32.21
CA ILE A 63 23.71 -13.47 30.87
C ILE A 63 23.67 -12.30 29.92
N SER A 64 24.85 -11.94 29.40
CA SER A 64 25.01 -10.70 28.64
C SER A 64 24.16 -10.67 27.36
N GLY A 65 24.03 -11.80 26.66
CA GLY A 65 23.26 -11.88 25.40
C GLY A 65 21.76 -11.66 25.55
N VAL A 66 21.17 -11.96 26.71
CA VAL A 66 19.72 -11.86 26.93
C VAL A 66 19.25 -10.40 26.93
N THR A 67 20.02 -9.51 27.55
CA THR A 67 19.75 -8.05 27.53
C THR A 67 19.84 -7.48 26.12
N GLN A 68 20.83 -7.91 25.34
CA GLN A 68 21.00 -7.45 23.96
C GLN A 68 19.82 -7.87 23.08
N ARG A 69 19.36 -9.12 23.23
CA ARG A 69 18.21 -9.68 22.50
C ARG A 69 16.89 -9.04 22.92
N ALA A 70 16.73 -8.71 24.19
CA ALA A 70 15.61 -7.91 24.67
C ALA A 70 15.55 -6.53 24.01
N SER A 71 16.70 -5.86 23.89
CA SER A 71 16.78 -4.57 23.19
C SER A 71 16.42 -4.71 21.70
N LEU A 72 16.86 -5.79 21.03
CA LEU A 72 16.51 -6.06 19.63
C LEU A 72 15.01 -6.35 19.46
N ALA A 73 14.39 -7.09 20.38
CA ALA A 73 12.95 -7.33 20.39
C ALA A 73 12.16 -6.02 20.55
N GLN A 74 12.62 -5.11 21.40
CA GLN A 74 12.02 -3.78 21.53
C GLN A 74 12.16 -2.95 20.24
N GLN A 75 13.33 -2.96 19.61
CA GLN A 75 13.54 -2.28 18.32
C GLN A 75 12.61 -2.84 17.23
N TYR A 76 12.47 -4.16 17.16
CA TYR A 76 11.53 -4.81 16.26
C TYR A 76 10.09 -4.37 16.50
N ASN A 77 9.62 -4.32 17.76
CA ASN A 77 8.28 -3.85 18.09
C ASN A 77 8.06 -2.38 17.72
N ASN A 78 9.07 -1.54 17.93
CA ASN A 78 9.01 -0.14 17.50
C ASN A 78 8.89 -0.03 15.97
N LEU A 79 9.61 -0.86 15.21
CA LEU A 79 9.46 -0.93 13.75
C LEU A 79 8.07 -1.42 13.33
N LEU A 80 7.46 -2.38 14.03
CA LEU A 80 6.08 -2.79 13.76
C LEU A 80 5.08 -1.64 13.94
N ASN A 81 5.28 -0.82 14.97
CA ASN A 81 4.48 0.39 15.17
C ASN A 81 4.69 1.38 14.02
N GLN A 82 5.93 1.61 13.60
CA GLN A 82 6.23 2.49 12.45
C GLN A 82 5.63 1.98 11.14
N ILE A 83 5.67 0.67 10.87
CA ILE A 83 5.01 0.06 9.70
C ILE A 83 3.51 0.33 9.73
N THR A 84 2.88 0.12 10.89
CA THR A 84 1.44 0.34 11.06
C THR A 84 1.06 1.82 10.90
N GLN A 85 1.87 2.73 11.45
CA GLN A 85 1.69 4.18 11.28
C GLN A 85 1.84 4.59 9.81
N LEU A 86 2.91 4.15 9.14
CA LEU A 86 3.15 4.48 7.73
C LEU A 86 2.02 3.96 6.83
N ALA A 87 1.54 2.75 7.08
CA ALA A 87 0.36 2.24 6.37
C ALA A 87 -0.86 3.13 6.64
N GLY A 88 -1.13 3.48 7.90
CA GLY A 88 -2.24 4.36 8.30
C GLY A 88 -2.22 5.75 7.68
N ASP A 89 -1.02 6.33 7.54
CA ASP A 89 -0.81 7.67 6.99
C ASP A 89 -0.93 7.73 5.46
N ALA A 90 -0.85 6.58 4.76
CA ALA A 90 -0.90 6.47 3.30
C ALA A 90 -2.35 6.61 2.74
N SER A 91 -3.00 7.73 3.03
CA SER A 91 -4.34 8.07 2.57
C SER A 91 -4.33 9.12 1.46
N TYR A 92 -5.23 8.99 0.48
CA TYR A 92 -5.48 10.00 -0.53
C TYR A 92 -6.98 10.33 -0.57
N ASN A 93 -7.33 11.61 -0.42
CA ASN A 93 -8.71 12.10 -0.37
C ASN A 93 -9.62 11.29 0.58
N GLY A 94 -9.07 10.85 1.72
CA GLY A 94 -9.80 10.08 2.73
C GLY A 94 -9.91 8.57 2.45
N VAL A 95 -9.35 8.06 1.35
CA VAL A 95 -9.30 6.63 1.05
C VAL A 95 -7.89 6.10 1.33
N ASN A 96 -7.80 5.04 2.13
CA ASN A 96 -6.56 4.33 2.39
C ASN A 96 -6.68 2.88 1.91
N LEU A 97 -5.94 2.55 0.84
CA LEU A 97 -5.95 1.24 0.19
C LEU A 97 -5.05 0.20 0.86
N ILE A 98 -4.21 0.61 1.83
CA ILE A 98 -3.17 -0.26 2.41
C ILE A 98 -3.26 -0.40 3.95
N ALA A 99 -4.14 0.31 4.63
CA ALA A 99 -4.29 0.27 6.10
C ALA A 99 -5.54 -0.48 6.58
N GLY A 100 -5.86 -1.60 5.95
CA GLY A 100 -6.97 -2.45 6.35
C GLY A 100 -7.77 -2.99 5.18
N LYS A 101 -8.76 -3.82 5.48
CA LYS A 101 -9.70 -4.36 4.49
C LYS A 101 -11.00 -3.56 4.49
N GLY A 102 -11.64 -3.47 3.32
CA GLY A 102 -12.97 -2.85 3.16
C GLY A 102 -12.93 -1.39 2.68
N ASN A 103 -11.76 -0.85 2.38
CA ASN A 103 -11.57 0.50 1.83
C ASN A 103 -11.37 0.47 0.31
N ASP A 104 -12.01 -0.47 -0.37
CA ASP A 104 -11.84 -0.68 -1.81
C ASP A 104 -12.21 0.59 -2.59
N MET A 105 -11.43 0.89 -3.64
CA MET A 105 -11.66 2.04 -4.51
C MET A 105 -12.31 1.61 -5.82
N ASN A 106 -13.51 2.11 -6.07
CA ASN A 106 -14.18 1.93 -7.35
C ASN A 106 -13.84 3.08 -8.31
N ILE A 107 -13.17 2.76 -9.40
CA ILE A 107 -12.82 3.71 -10.45
C ILE A 107 -13.80 3.50 -11.62
N LYS A 108 -14.65 4.49 -11.88
CA LYS A 108 -15.60 4.45 -12.99
C LYS A 108 -14.96 5.00 -14.25
N PHE A 109 -15.10 4.28 -15.36
CA PHE A 109 -14.61 4.69 -16.68
C PHE A 109 -15.69 5.34 -17.55
N ASN A 110 -16.95 5.30 -17.11
CA ASN A 110 -18.07 5.95 -17.78
C ASN A 110 -19.03 6.58 -16.76
N ASP A 111 -19.86 7.52 -17.25
CA ASP A 111 -20.80 8.30 -16.43
C ASP A 111 -21.88 7.42 -15.78
N THR A 112 -22.29 6.34 -16.47
CA THR A 112 -23.28 5.38 -15.96
C THR A 112 -22.71 4.39 -14.94
N GLY A 113 -21.38 4.31 -14.78
CA GLY A 113 -20.70 3.37 -13.90
C GLY A 113 -20.72 1.90 -14.34
N SER A 114 -21.26 1.59 -15.52
CA SER A 114 -21.31 0.21 -16.04
C SER A 114 -19.94 -0.34 -16.45
N SER A 115 -18.97 0.54 -16.71
CA SER A 115 -17.56 0.19 -16.90
C SER A 115 -16.76 0.75 -15.74
N ASN A 116 -16.19 -0.13 -14.94
CA ASN A 116 -15.42 0.26 -13.76
C ASN A 116 -14.29 -0.74 -13.45
N LEU A 117 -13.37 -0.30 -12.62
CA LEU A 117 -12.33 -1.12 -12.00
C LEU A 117 -12.48 -1.02 -10.48
N ASN A 118 -12.66 -2.16 -9.82
CA ASN A 118 -12.61 -2.22 -8.36
C ASN A 118 -11.19 -2.54 -7.91
N VAL A 119 -10.52 -1.57 -7.30
CA VAL A 119 -9.20 -1.75 -6.68
C VAL A 119 -9.42 -2.20 -5.24
N ALA A 120 -9.18 -3.49 -5.00
CA ALA A 120 -9.30 -4.06 -3.66
C ALA A 120 -8.25 -3.48 -2.70
N SER A 121 -8.69 -3.18 -1.49
CA SER A 121 -7.82 -2.79 -0.38
C SER A 121 -7.03 -3.99 0.16
N VAL A 122 -5.81 -3.72 0.62
CA VAL A 122 -4.92 -4.70 1.26
C VAL A 122 -4.58 -4.18 2.65
N ASP A 123 -4.38 -5.08 3.61
CA ASP A 123 -3.91 -4.70 4.93
C ASP A 123 -2.39 -4.90 5.02
N ALA A 124 -1.65 -3.81 4.82
CA ALA A 124 -0.19 -3.75 4.91
C ALA A 124 0.29 -3.29 6.30
N THR A 125 -0.60 -3.20 7.30
CA THR A 125 -0.18 -2.97 8.69
C THR A 125 0.61 -4.18 9.22
N ALA A 126 1.32 -4.01 10.35
CA ALA A 126 2.03 -5.14 10.97
C ALA A 126 1.09 -6.34 11.23
N SER A 127 -0.12 -6.07 11.74
CA SER A 127 -1.14 -7.10 11.97
C SER A 127 -1.62 -7.74 10.67
N GLY A 128 -1.88 -6.93 9.63
CA GLY A 128 -2.32 -7.42 8.32
C GLY A 128 -1.31 -8.33 7.64
N LEU A 129 -0.02 -8.08 7.86
CA LEU A 129 1.11 -8.87 7.38
C LEU A 129 1.43 -10.09 8.27
N GLY A 130 0.67 -10.33 9.34
CA GLY A 130 0.90 -11.41 10.29
C GLY A 130 2.12 -11.21 11.19
N LEU A 131 2.65 -9.98 11.28
CA LEU A 131 3.76 -9.63 12.16
C LEU A 131 3.21 -9.32 13.56
N SER A 132 3.65 -10.08 14.55
CA SER A 132 3.21 -9.95 15.94
C SER A 132 4.32 -9.39 16.80
N ALA A 133 3.96 -8.54 17.77
CA ALA A 133 4.92 -8.00 18.72
C ALA A 133 5.56 -9.12 19.56
N ILE A 134 6.85 -8.97 19.80
CA ILE A 134 7.66 -9.84 20.65
C ILE A 134 7.52 -9.32 22.08
N THR A 135 6.74 -10.01 22.92
CA THR A 135 6.46 -9.58 24.29
C THR A 135 6.84 -10.67 25.27
N ASN A 136 7.32 -10.30 26.46
CA ASN A 136 7.58 -11.26 27.52
C ASN A 136 6.25 -11.75 28.11
N SER A 137 5.52 -12.56 27.35
CA SER A 137 4.23 -13.14 27.73
C SER A 137 4.38 -14.66 27.71
N ASN A 138 4.39 -15.24 28.91
CA ASN A 138 4.23 -16.67 29.13
C ASN A 138 2.81 -17.07 28.76
N SER A 139 2.54 -17.24 27.46
CA SER A 139 1.26 -17.77 27.01
C SER A 139 1.37 -19.26 26.78
N SER A 140 0.62 -20.03 27.56
CA SER A 140 0.51 -21.49 27.45
C SER A 140 0.05 -21.99 26.07
N THR A 141 -0.47 -21.09 25.22
CA THR A 141 -0.98 -21.41 23.86
C THR A 141 0.03 -21.18 22.75
N SER A 142 1.19 -20.55 23.01
CA SER A 142 2.25 -20.42 22.01
C SER A 142 3.31 -21.48 22.29
N GLN A 143 3.18 -22.65 21.64
CA GLN A 143 4.12 -23.76 21.84
C GLN A 143 5.58 -23.41 21.46
N THR A 144 5.82 -22.29 20.77
CA THR A 144 7.15 -21.69 20.55
C THR A 144 7.12 -20.22 21.00
N GLY A 145 8.09 -19.81 21.80
CA GLY A 145 8.16 -18.53 22.49
C GLY A 145 8.04 -17.30 21.60
N LEU A 146 7.55 -16.22 22.20
CA LEU A 146 7.72 -14.85 21.69
C LEU A 146 8.14 -13.92 22.82
N GLY A 147 8.93 -14.41 23.79
CA GLY A 147 9.70 -13.58 24.72
C GLY A 147 10.82 -12.83 24.01
N ASN A 148 11.75 -12.22 24.75
CA ASN A 148 12.83 -11.34 24.28
C ASN A 148 13.90 -11.99 23.35
N PHE A 149 13.49 -12.74 22.33
CA PHE A 149 14.33 -13.55 21.42
C PHE A 149 15.27 -14.55 22.13
N LEU A 150 14.82 -15.13 23.25
CA LEU A 150 15.65 -15.99 24.10
C LEU A 150 16.28 -17.14 23.31
N LEU A 151 15.53 -17.77 22.40
CA LEU A 151 16.00 -18.87 21.57
C LEU A 151 16.30 -18.41 20.13
N ASN A 152 17.30 -19.05 19.50
CA ASN A 152 17.53 -18.88 18.06
C ASN A 152 16.32 -19.34 17.22
N ALA A 153 15.53 -20.28 17.73
CA ALA A 153 14.29 -20.72 17.10
C ALA A 153 13.27 -19.56 17.00
N ASP A 154 13.16 -18.70 18.02
CA ASP A 154 12.25 -17.55 18.03
C ASP A 154 12.65 -16.53 16.96
N VAL A 155 13.95 -16.29 16.82
CA VAL A 155 14.52 -15.43 15.78
C VAL A 155 14.26 -16.00 14.39
N ASN A 156 14.53 -17.29 14.18
CA ASN A 156 14.31 -17.96 12.89
C ASN A 156 12.83 -17.97 12.50
N LYS A 157 11.92 -18.16 13.47
CA LYS A 157 10.47 -18.08 13.24
C LYS A 157 10.07 -16.66 12.82
N THR A 158 10.57 -15.64 13.53
CA THR A 158 10.32 -14.24 13.19
C THR A 158 10.85 -13.90 11.80
N LEU A 159 12.04 -14.39 11.45
CA LEU A 159 12.62 -14.23 10.11
C LEU A 159 11.72 -14.85 9.03
N ALA A 160 11.19 -16.07 9.25
CA ALA A 160 10.26 -16.70 8.31
C ALA A 160 8.95 -15.89 8.14
N THR A 161 8.42 -15.31 9.23
CA THR A 161 7.26 -14.41 9.15
C THR A 161 7.56 -13.12 8.38
N LEU A 162 8.76 -12.53 8.56
CA LEU A 162 9.20 -11.36 7.81
C LEU A 162 9.33 -11.65 6.31
N THR A 163 9.87 -12.82 5.93
CA THR A 163 9.92 -13.25 4.52
C THR A 163 8.52 -13.37 3.93
N SER A 164 7.57 -13.95 4.67
CA SER A 164 6.18 -14.11 4.23
C SER A 164 5.47 -12.76 4.09
N ALA A 165 5.69 -11.83 5.03
CA ALA A 165 5.21 -10.46 4.96
C ALA A 165 5.76 -9.73 3.73
N GLY A 166 7.06 -9.85 3.44
CA GLY A 166 7.68 -9.28 2.24
C GLY A 166 7.07 -9.80 0.94
N ASN A 167 6.80 -11.10 0.85
CA ASN A 167 6.12 -11.70 -0.31
C ASN A 167 4.69 -11.16 -0.48
N SER A 168 3.98 -10.95 0.63
CA SER A 168 2.63 -10.37 0.63
C SER A 168 2.65 -8.93 0.14
N LEU A 169 3.61 -8.11 0.59
CA LEU A 169 3.79 -6.74 0.12
C LEU A 169 4.12 -6.67 -1.38
N ASN A 170 5.01 -7.53 -1.88
CA ASN A 170 5.34 -7.58 -3.31
C ASN A 170 4.12 -7.97 -4.16
N SER A 171 3.30 -8.91 -3.67
CA SER A 171 2.06 -9.32 -4.35
C SER A 171 1.04 -8.19 -4.40
N ALA A 172 0.88 -7.46 -3.29
CA ALA A 172 0.03 -6.28 -3.21
C ALA A 172 0.50 -5.16 -4.16
N ALA A 173 1.81 -4.86 -4.16
CA ALA A 173 2.41 -3.85 -5.04
C ALA A 173 2.25 -4.21 -6.53
N SER A 174 2.45 -5.48 -6.90
CA SER A 174 2.24 -5.97 -8.26
C SER A 174 0.78 -5.83 -8.70
N THR A 175 -0.17 -6.11 -7.80
CA THR A 175 -1.60 -5.94 -8.07
C THR A 175 -1.97 -4.47 -8.26
N LEU A 176 -1.50 -3.59 -7.38
CA LEU A 176 -1.70 -2.14 -7.50
C LEU A 176 -1.07 -1.59 -8.79
N GLY A 177 0.13 -2.04 -9.14
CA GLY A 177 0.82 -1.66 -10.38
C GLY A 177 0.05 -2.09 -11.63
N SER A 178 -0.48 -3.31 -11.65
CA SER A 178 -1.33 -3.81 -12.74
C SER A 178 -2.61 -2.98 -12.89
N ASN A 179 -3.27 -2.65 -11.77
CA ASN A 179 -4.43 -1.77 -11.76
C ASN A 179 -4.09 -0.36 -12.29
N LEU A 180 -2.95 0.19 -11.90
CA LEU A 180 -2.49 1.49 -12.40
C LEU A 180 -2.29 1.47 -13.92
N SER A 181 -1.69 0.42 -14.48
CA SER A 181 -1.54 0.28 -15.94
C SER A 181 -2.89 0.23 -16.65
N VAL A 182 -3.89 -0.45 -16.09
CA VAL A 182 -5.27 -0.45 -16.64
C VAL A 182 -5.85 0.96 -16.64
N VAL A 183 -5.72 1.69 -15.53
CA VAL A 183 -6.24 3.07 -15.40
C VAL A 183 -5.54 4.00 -16.40
N GLN A 184 -4.21 3.91 -16.54
CA GLN A 184 -3.45 4.70 -17.49
C GLN A 184 -3.88 4.45 -18.94
N ASN A 185 -3.98 3.17 -19.34
CA ASN A 185 -4.44 2.80 -20.68
C ASN A 185 -5.86 3.31 -20.97
N ARG A 186 -6.77 3.22 -19.99
CA ARG A 186 -8.13 3.76 -20.10
C ARG A 186 -8.15 5.27 -20.19
N GLN A 187 -7.31 5.95 -19.41
CA GLN A 187 -7.18 7.40 -19.45
C GLN A 187 -6.73 7.87 -20.85
N ASP A 188 -5.74 7.21 -21.43
CA ASP A 188 -5.20 7.59 -22.74
C ASP A 188 -6.19 7.29 -23.88
N PHE A 189 -6.87 6.13 -23.83
CA PHE A 189 -7.97 5.84 -24.74
C PHE A 189 -9.05 6.92 -24.69
N SER A 190 -9.48 7.32 -23.50
CA SER A 190 -10.51 8.36 -23.34
C SER A 190 -10.04 9.71 -23.88
N LYS A 191 -8.78 10.11 -23.64
CA LYS A 191 -8.21 11.34 -24.23
C LYS A 191 -8.21 11.29 -25.76
N GLN A 192 -7.78 10.17 -26.33
CA GLN A 192 -7.77 9.98 -27.78
C GLN A 192 -9.19 10.02 -28.36
N LEU A 193 -10.14 9.35 -27.72
CA LEU A 193 -11.54 9.38 -28.12
C LEU A 193 -12.12 10.80 -28.08
N ILE A 194 -11.84 11.56 -27.01
CA ILE A 194 -12.25 12.97 -26.90
C ILE A 194 -11.69 13.79 -28.08
N ASN A 195 -10.41 13.64 -28.41
CA ASN A 195 -9.79 14.37 -29.53
C ASN A 195 -10.43 14.03 -30.88
N VAL A 196 -10.73 12.75 -31.13
CA VAL A 196 -11.41 12.31 -32.35
C VAL A 196 -12.84 12.86 -32.40
N LEU A 197 -13.58 12.78 -31.30
CA LEU A 197 -14.95 13.30 -31.23
C LEU A 197 -14.99 14.83 -31.39
N GLN A 198 -14.03 15.55 -30.82
CA GLN A 198 -13.92 17.00 -30.99
C GLN A 198 -13.66 17.36 -32.45
N THR A 199 -12.72 16.66 -33.10
CA THR A 199 -12.44 16.85 -34.55
C THR A 199 -13.65 16.48 -35.41
N GLY A 200 -14.32 15.36 -35.10
CA GLY A 200 -15.53 14.93 -35.80
C GLY A 200 -16.67 15.94 -35.66
N SER A 201 -16.90 16.47 -34.45
CA SER A 201 -17.90 17.51 -34.21
C SER A 201 -17.56 18.81 -34.95
N ALA A 202 -16.29 19.20 -34.98
CA ALA A 202 -15.84 20.36 -35.72
C ALA A 202 -16.10 20.16 -37.22
N ASN A 203 -15.81 18.98 -37.78
CA ASN A 203 -16.08 18.70 -39.20
C ASN A 203 -17.57 18.65 -39.55
N LEU A 204 -18.44 18.21 -38.62
CA LEU A 204 -19.90 18.20 -38.84
C LEU A 204 -20.55 19.58 -38.68
N THR A 205 -19.94 20.45 -37.87
CA THR A 205 -20.56 21.74 -37.50
C THR A 205 -19.91 22.92 -38.22
N ASN A 206 -18.62 22.83 -38.56
CA ASN A 206 -17.92 23.88 -39.27
C ASN A 206 -18.38 23.88 -40.72
N ALA A 207 -18.86 25.04 -41.17
CA ALA A 207 -19.10 25.28 -42.58
C ALA A 207 -17.78 25.36 -43.34
N ASP A 208 -17.75 24.83 -44.56
CA ASP A 208 -16.64 25.07 -45.48
C ASP A 208 -16.67 26.54 -45.91
N LEU A 209 -15.69 27.31 -45.42
CA LEU A 209 -15.59 28.74 -45.70
C LEU A 209 -15.47 29.05 -47.19
N ASN A 210 -14.89 28.16 -48.00
CA ASN A 210 -14.79 28.38 -49.45
C ASN A 210 -16.15 28.20 -50.12
N GLN A 211 -16.90 27.17 -49.72
CA GLN A 211 -18.25 26.94 -50.25
C GLN A 211 -19.21 28.05 -49.80
N GLU A 212 -19.14 28.46 -48.53
CA GLU A 212 -19.97 29.54 -48.01
C GLU A 212 -19.61 30.89 -48.65
N ALA A 213 -18.31 31.16 -48.88
CA ALA A 213 -17.86 32.35 -49.60
C ALA A 213 -18.33 32.35 -51.08
N ALA A 214 -18.25 31.21 -51.78
CA ALA A 214 -18.74 31.09 -53.15
C ALA A 214 -20.26 31.25 -53.22
N ASN A 215 -21.00 30.67 -52.27
CA ASN A 215 -22.45 30.82 -52.18
C ASN A 215 -22.86 32.26 -51.85
N SER A 216 -22.17 32.92 -50.93
CA SER A 216 -22.36 34.34 -50.61
C SER A 216 -22.08 35.24 -51.81
N GLN A 217 -21.00 34.99 -52.55
CA GLN A 217 -20.67 35.70 -53.78
C GLN A 217 -21.74 35.49 -54.86
N ALA A 218 -22.17 34.25 -55.07
CA ALA A 218 -23.24 33.92 -56.01
C ALA A 218 -24.57 34.58 -55.62
N LEU A 219 -24.90 34.62 -54.33
CA LEU A 219 -26.08 35.30 -53.80
C LEU A 219 -26.02 36.81 -54.05
N SER A 220 -24.89 37.46 -53.78
CA SER A 220 -24.67 38.88 -54.07
C SER A 220 -24.84 39.19 -55.57
N THR A 221 -24.27 38.36 -56.44
CA THR A 221 -24.46 38.48 -57.89
C THR A 221 -25.94 38.29 -58.27
N ARG A 222 -26.63 37.29 -57.71
CA ARG A 222 -28.05 37.06 -57.98
C ARG A 222 -28.92 38.21 -57.47
N GLN A 223 -28.61 38.82 -56.33
CA GLN A 223 -29.31 40.00 -55.82
C GLN A 223 -29.10 41.22 -56.73
N SER A 224 -27.86 41.48 -57.17
CA SER A 224 -27.55 42.54 -58.15
C SER A 224 -28.29 42.35 -59.48
N MET A 225 -28.33 41.11 -59.99
CA MET A 225 -29.10 40.76 -61.19
C MET A 225 -30.62 40.89 -60.95
N GLY A 226 -31.12 40.53 -59.78
CA GLY A 226 -32.53 40.68 -59.41
C GLY A 226 -32.97 42.15 -59.34
N ILE A 227 -32.15 43.02 -58.76
CA ILE A 227 -32.38 44.46 -58.73
C ILE A 227 -32.33 45.05 -60.14
N SER A 228 -31.34 44.66 -60.95
CA SER A 228 -31.21 45.12 -62.34
C SER A 228 -32.37 44.66 -63.21
N ALA A 229 -32.81 43.40 -63.07
CA ALA A 229 -33.97 42.86 -63.77
C ALA A 229 -35.28 43.53 -63.35
N LEU A 230 -35.45 43.85 -62.06
CA LEU A 230 -36.60 44.60 -61.57
C LEU A 230 -36.60 46.05 -62.07
N SER A 231 -35.45 46.71 -62.09
CA SER A 231 -35.28 48.05 -62.68
C SER A 231 -35.61 48.04 -64.18
N LEU A 232 -35.14 47.02 -64.91
CA LEU A 232 -35.43 46.84 -66.32
C LEU A 232 -36.91 46.52 -66.58
N ALA A 233 -37.55 45.71 -65.75
CA ALA A 233 -38.97 45.40 -65.85
C ALA A 233 -39.85 46.65 -65.59
N ASN A 234 -39.51 47.47 -64.59
CA ASN A 234 -40.19 48.75 -64.34
C ASN A 234 -39.97 49.74 -65.49
N SER A 235 -38.75 49.82 -66.02
CA SER A 235 -38.42 50.67 -67.19
C SER A 235 -39.17 50.20 -68.45
N ALA A 236 -39.28 48.88 -68.67
CA ALA A 236 -40.04 48.31 -69.78
C ALA A 236 -41.55 48.58 -69.65
N GLN A 237 -42.12 48.47 -68.44
CA GLN A 237 -43.53 48.83 -68.19
C GLN A 237 -43.80 50.32 -68.45
N GLN A 238 -42.88 51.21 -68.06
CA GLN A 238 -42.99 52.65 -68.35
C GLN A 238 -42.81 52.97 -69.85
N GLY A 239 -41.89 52.29 -70.54
CA GLY A 239 -41.70 52.43 -71.99
C GLY A 239 -42.91 51.97 -72.81
N VAL A 240 -43.56 50.87 -72.40
CA VAL A 240 -44.84 50.43 -72.99
C VAL A 240 -45.94 51.49 -72.76
N LEU A 241 -46.00 52.09 -71.57
CA LEU A 241 -46.93 53.18 -71.28
C LEU A 241 -46.69 54.44 -72.13
N GLN A 242 -45.45 54.70 -72.54
CA GLN A 242 -45.09 55.84 -73.40
C GLN A 242 -45.41 55.59 -74.89
N LEU A 243 -45.46 54.32 -75.31
CA LEU A 243 -45.88 53.88 -76.65
C LEU A 243 -47.40 53.81 -76.83
N LEU A 244 -48.15 53.65 -75.73
CA LEU A 244 -49.61 53.61 -75.71
C LEU A 244 -50.26 54.99 -75.45
N ARG A 245 -49.47 56.06 -75.53
CA ARG A 245 -49.90 57.46 -75.35
C ARG A 245 -49.83 58.25 -76.64
#